data_AF-A0A2A2G5I9-F1
#
_entry.id   AF-A0A2A2G5I9-F1
#
_cell.length_a   1.000
_cell.length_b   1.000
_cell.length_c   1.000
_cell.angle_alpha   90.00
_cell.angle_beta   90.00
_cell.angle_gamma   90.00
#
_symmetry.space_group_name_H-M   'P 1'
#
loop_
_entity.id
_entity.type
_entity.pdbx_description
1 polymer ?
#
loop_
_entity_poly.entity_id
_entity_poly.type
_entity_poly.pdbx_seq_one_letter_code
_entity_poly.pdbx_strand_id
1 'polypeptide(L)'
;MKNIKYYFIGGLVLVIAIIGYHFLAASHAEQQIDEAIQEQTSQRNTISVQYSEIDVAPFSADITINDLNIILGNHIERARQLKLDLNYLDFLNIYFGGVEYGLNHLDKTIINAISPSYTNKAELQEVKSDSLTITYQGNALDGIQSAVNGTPFSTDQSLKIRSSNITFSVPQTLLSTIKAQELSYSGSISKAQTNFWKEGSHHIRLDSLLWTPSESLQNKYSFFIKGFGYPTDAIPFQSAELRTKPVSQADDTLAINSTVKSELALLTSQGNIILKQPLEDSEFRDMQISLSDFSEKFGNVLNNIEQLLSITLPKSEAGITIQLQGSIDNPRVTE
;
A
#
# COMPACT_ATOMS: atom_id res chain seq x y z
N MET A 1 -32.71 50.38 22.93
CA MET A 1 -31.99 49.28 22.24
C MET A 1 -30.83 49.79 21.35
N LYS A 2 -29.92 50.66 21.85
CA LYS A 2 -28.75 51.15 21.07
C LYS A 2 -27.50 50.26 21.21
N ASN A 3 -27.30 49.63 22.38
CA ASN A 3 -26.10 48.84 22.67
C ASN A 3 -26.03 47.52 21.87
N ILE A 4 -27.19 46.90 21.57
CA ILE A 4 -27.28 45.68 20.75
C ILE A 4 -26.63 45.89 19.37
N LYS A 5 -26.85 47.05 18.73
CA LYS A 5 -26.26 47.36 17.41
C LYS A 5 -24.73 47.44 17.45
N TYR A 6 -24.15 47.97 18.52
CA TYR A 6 -22.69 48.03 18.69
C TYR A 6 -22.07 46.66 18.95
N TYR A 7 -22.76 45.78 19.70
CA TYR A 7 -22.33 44.39 19.84
C TYR A 7 -22.43 43.62 18.53
N PHE A 8 -23.45 43.88 17.70
CA PHE A 8 -23.56 43.29 16.36
C PHE A 8 -22.48 43.79 15.40
N ILE A 9 -22.16 45.09 15.41
CA ILE A 9 -21.09 45.65 14.57
C ILE A 9 -19.72 45.14 15.05
N GLY A 10 -19.48 45.12 16.37
CA GLY A 10 -18.25 44.58 16.94
C GLY A 10 -18.09 43.09 16.64
N GLY A 11 -19.18 42.31 16.73
CA GLY A 11 -19.19 40.90 16.32
C GLY A 11 -18.92 40.72 14.83
N LEU A 12 -19.49 41.56 13.96
CA LEU A 12 -19.25 41.52 12.52
C LEU A 12 -17.79 41.82 12.16
N VAL A 13 -17.20 42.84 12.80
CA VAL A 13 -15.77 43.18 12.61
C VAL A 13 -14.88 42.04 13.09
N LEU A 14 -15.18 41.42 14.22
CA LEU A 14 -14.47 40.25 14.71
C LEU A 14 -14.57 39.08 13.72
N VAL A 15 -15.77 38.80 13.20
CA VAL A 15 -15.99 37.74 12.21
C VAL A 15 -15.20 38.01 10.93
N ILE A 16 -15.22 39.24 10.41
CA ILE A 16 -14.43 39.63 9.22
C ILE A 16 -12.93 39.46 9.49
N ALA A 17 -12.45 39.87 10.67
CA ALA A 17 -11.04 39.72 11.04
C ALA A 17 -10.64 38.24 11.16
N ILE A 18 -11.50 37.39 11.74
CA ILE A 18 -11.28 35.95 11.84
C ILE A 18 -11.24 35.32 10.43
N ILE A 19 -12.22 35.63 9.58
CA ILE A 19 -12.25 35.13 8.19
C ILE A 19 -11.00 35.59 7.44
N GLY A 20 -10.68 36.88 7.46
CA GLY A 20 -9.51 37.44 6.80
C GLY A 20 -8.20 36.81 7.27
N TYR A 21 -8.05 36.56 8.57
CA TYR A 21 -6.89 35.86 9.14
C TYR A 21 -6.73 34.46 8.55
N HIS A 22 -7.81 33.68 8.40
CA HIS A 22 -7.74 32.32 7.88
C HIS A 22 -7.28 32.29 6.42
N PHE A 23 -7.82 33.19 5.59
CA PHE A 23 -7.39 33.33 4.19
C PHE A 23 -5.93 33.76 4.07
N LEU A 24 -5.46 34.67 4.94
CA LEU A 24 -4.05 35.06 4.98
C LEU A 24 -3.14 33.91 5.45
N ALA A 25 -3.57 33.14 6.45
CA ALA A 25 -2.82 31.99 6.95
C ALA A 25 -2.70 30.88 5.88
N ALA A 26 -3.78 30.59 5.16
CA ALA A 26 -3.77 29.67 4.01
C ALA A 26 -2.80 30.13 2.91
N SER A 27 -2.92 31.38 2.46
CA SER A 27 -2.04 31.92 1.42
C SER A 27 -0.56 31.95 1.86
N HIS A 28 -0.29 32.22 3.13
CA HIS A 28 1.06 32.14 3.66
C HIS A 28 1.59 30.71 3.70
N ALA A 29 0.75 29.73 4.05
CA ALA A 29 1.11 28.32 4.04
C ALA A 29 1.40 27.82 2.61
N GLU A 30 0.59 28.20 1.62
CA GLU A 30 0.84 27.92 0.20
C GLU A 30 2.24 28.41 -0.21
N GLN A 31 2.56 29.68 0.10
CA GLN A 31 3.85 30.27 -0.21
C GLN A 31 5.00 29.53 0.48
N GLN A 32 4.85 29.17 1.75
CA GLN A 32 5.89 28.42 2.48
C GLN A 32 6.14 27.03 1.89
N ILE A 33 5.09 26.34 1.45
CA ILE A 33 5.23 25.01 0.82
C ILE A 33 5.94 25.15 -0.53
N ASP A 34 5.56 26.13 -1.35
CA ASP A 34 6.22 26.43 -2.62
C ASP A 34 7.71 26.73 -2.41
N GLU A 35 8.03 27.67 -1.51
CA GLU A 35 9.42 28.04 -1.18
C GLU A 35 10.24 26.85 -0.69
N ALA A 36 9.67 26.00 0.18
CA ALA A 36 10.35 24.80 0.67
C ALA A 36 10.63 23.78 -0.45
N ILE A 37 9.70 23.57 -1.38
CA ILE A 37 9.92 22.68 -2.53
C ILE A 37 11.00 23.25 -3.45
N GLN A 38 10.98 24.55 -3.75
CA GLN A 38 11.99 25.21 -4.58
C GLN A 38 13.37 25.15 -3.92
N GLU A 39 13.45 25.39 -2.61
CA GLU A 39 14.69 25.29 -1.86
C GLU A 39 15.28 23.87 -1.95
N GLN A 40 14.48 22.84 -1.63
CA GLN A 40 14.95 21.45 -1.64
C GLN A 40 15.34 20.95 -3.03
N THR A 41 14.61 21.35 -4.07
CA THR A 41 14.94 20.98 -5.46
C THR A 41 16.18 21.71 -5.97
N SER A 42 16.42 22.96 -5.55
CA SER A 42 17.62 23.71 -5.93
C SER A 42 18.92 23.15 -5.32
N GLN A 43 18.82 22.50 -4.15
CA GLN A 43 19.98 21.93 -3.44
C GLN A 43 20.51 20.64 -4.09
N ARG A 44 19.69 19.92 -4.89
CA ARG A 44 20.04 18.60 -5.43
C ARG A 44 19.63 18.44 -6.89
N ASN A 45 20.61 18.36 -7.79
CA ASN A 45 20.41 18.11 -9.22
C ASN A 45 19.72 16.76 -9.56
N THR A 46 19.56 15.87 -8.57
CA THR A 46 18.92 14.56 -8.74
C THR A 46 17.43 14.55 -8.43
N ILE A 47 16.89 15.67 -7.92
CA ILE A 47 15.49 15.84 -7.55
C ILE A 47 14.87 16.92 -8.44
N SER A 48 13.75 16.61 -9.08
CA SER A 48 12.94 17.59 -9.79
C SER A 48 11.49 17.43 -9.36
N VAL A 49 10.83 18.53 -8.99
CA VAL A 49 9.42 18.54 -8.60
C VAL A 49 8.71 19.56 -9.49
N GLN A 50 7.59 19.16 -10.07
CA GLN A 50 6.71 19.99 -10.88
C GLN A 50 5.28 19.82 -10.40
N TYR A 51 4.52 20.92 -10.38
CA TYR A 51 3.10 20.97 -10.04
C TYR A 51 2.48 22.18 -10.75
N SER A 52 1.17 22.14 -10.97
CA SER A 52 0.44 23.25 -11.58
C SER A 52 -0.02 24.28 -10.54
N GLU A 53 -0.40 23.81 -9.34
CA GLU A 53 -0.98 24.63 -8.28
C GLU A 53 -0.83 23.95 -6.92
N ILE A 54 -0.67 24.78 -5.87
CA ILE A 54 -0.80 24.39 -4.46
C ILE A 54 -1.94 25.27 -3.89
N ASP A 55 -2.96 24.63 -3.32
CA ASP A 55 -4.12 25.29 -2.70
C ASP A 55 -4.24 24.82 -1.25
N VAL A 56 -4.39 25.77 -0.32
CA VAL A 56 -4.61 25.49 1.11
C VAL A 56 -5.97 26.03 1.52
N ALA A 57 -6.88 25.14 1.87
CA ALA A 57 -8.23 25.53 2.26
C ALA A 57 -8.23 26.29 3.61
N PRO A 58 -8.71 27.55 3.69
CA PRO A 58 -8.57 28.41 4.88
C PRO A 58 -9.16 27.88 6.19
N PHE A 59 -10.19 27.04 6.11
CA PHE A 59 -10.93 26.55 7.29
C PHE A 59 -10.79 25.05 7.51
N SER A 60 -10.60 24.25 6.45
CA SER A 60 -10.37 22.81 6.59
C SER A 60 -8.91 22.46 6.71
N ALA A 61 -7.99 23.39 6.38
CA ALA A 61 -6.56 23.14 6.30
C ALA A 61 -6.17 21.97 5.37
N ASP A 62 -7.04 21.67 4.42
CA ASP A 62 -6.75 20.75 3.34
C ASP A 62 -5.68 21.36 2.43
N ILE A 63 -4.58 20.63 2.23
CA ILE A 63 -3.53 21.02 1.28
C ILE A 63 -3.72 20.20 0.01
N THR A 64 -3.90 20.85 -1.12
CA THR A 64 -4.08 20.20 -2.42
C THR A 64 -2.97 20.61 -3.37
N ILE A 65 -2.30 19.63 -3.97
CA ILE A 65 -1.28 19.83 -5.01
C ILE A 65 -1.80 19.21 -6.31
N ASN A 66 -1.92 20.01 -7.36
CA ASN A 66 -2.40 19.59 -8.66
C ASN A 66 -1.24 19.27 -9.62
N ASP A 67 -1.45 18.24 -10.45
CA ASP A 67 -0.50 17.75 -11.48
C ASP A 67 0.93 17.53 -10.96
N LEU A 68 1.03 16.94 -9.77
CA LEU A 68 2.30 16.66 -9.12
C LEU A 68 3.11 15.63 -9.92
N ASN A 69 4.37 15.95 -10.19
CA ASN A 69 5.36 15.09 -10.81
C ASN A 69 6.70 15.27 -10.09
N ILE A 70 7.14 14.22 -9.39
CA ILE A 70 8.41 14.15 -8.66
C ILE A 70 9.32 13.18 -9.40
N ILE A 71 10.53 13.62 -9.74
CA ILE A 71 11.57 12.79 -10.35
C ILE A 71 12.75 12.76 -9.39
N LEU A 72 13.07 11.57 -8.88
CA LEU A 72 14.20 11.31 -7.99
C LEU A 72 15.10 10.25 -8.61
N GLY A 73 16.14 10.66 -9.34
CA GLY A 73 17.03 9.74 -10.05
C GLY A 73 16.28 8.83 -11.01
N ASN A 74 16.17 7.53 -10.67
CA ASN A 74 15.43 6.53 -11.46
C ASN A 74 13.95 6.43 -11.12
N HIS A 75 13.50 7.09 -10.05
CA HIS A 75 12.12 7.03 -9.58
C HIS A 75 11.32 8.21 -10.12
N ILE A 76 10.09 7.95 -10.54
CA ILE A 76 9.12 8.97 -10.92
C ILE A 76 7.85 8.70 -10.14
N GLU A 77 7.37 9.71 -9.43
CA GLU A 77 6.09 9.70 -8.74
C GLU A 77 5.19 10.78 -9.36
N ARG A 78 3.93 10.44 -9.62
CA ARG A 78 2.96 11.36 -10.18
C ARG A 78 1.62 11.23 -9.49
N ALA A 79 0.87 12.31 -9.46
CA ALA A 79 -0.56 12.30 -9.16
C ALA A 79 -1.22 13.48 -9.88
N ARG A 80 -2.40 13.28 -10.47
CA ARG A 80 -3.18 14.40 -11.02
C ARG A 80 -3.61 15.36 -9.90
N GLN A 81 -3.89 14.80 -8.73
CA GLN A 81 -4.19 15.56 -7.54
C GLN A 81 -3.67 14.79 -6.33
N LEU A 82 -2.97 15.45 -5.43
CA LEU A 82 -2.60 14.97 -4.10
C LEU A 82 -3.24 15.90 -3.07
N LYS A 83 -4.09 15.35 -2.21
CA LYS A 83 -4.76 16.06 -1.13
C LYS A 83 -4.31 15.51 0.22
N LEU A 84 -3.75 16.37 1.06
CA LEU A 84 -3.46 16.11 2.45
C LEU A 84 -4.56 16.75 3.30
N ASP A 85 -5.37 15.91 3.92
CA ASP A 85 -6.41 16.30 4.89
C ASP A 85 -5.78 16.24 6.29
N LEU A 86 -5.53 17.44 6.82
CA LEU A 86 -5.08 17.70 8.17
C LEU A 86 -6.26 18.25 8.96
N ASN A 87 -6.42 17.84 10.22
CA ASN A 87 -7.37 18.53 11.09
C ASN A 87 -6.95 20.00 11.23
N TYR A 88 -7.93 20.91 11.24
CA TYR A 88 -7.69 22.33 11.43
C TYR A 88 -6.87 22.64 12.69
N LEU A 89 -7.09 21.90 13.80
CA LEU A 89 -6.27 22.05 15.01
C LEU A 89 -4.80 21.65 14.79
N ASP A 90 -4.56 20.61 14.00
CA ASP A 90 -3.19 20.14 13.69
C ASP A 90 -2.47 21.14 12.80
N PHE A 91 -3.19 21.74 11.84
CA PHE A 91 -2.67 22.85 11.05
C PHE A 91 -2.32 24.07 11.91
N LEU A 92 -3.17 24.45 12.86
CA LEU A 92 -2.85 25.53 13.80
C LEU A 92 -1.64 25.19 14.67
N ASN A 93 -1.49 23.93 15.10
CA ASN A 93 -0.32 23.48 15.85
C ASN A 93 0.97 23.61 15.01
N ILE A 94 0.93 23.24 13.73
CA ILE A 94 2.06 23.45 12.80
C ILE A 94 2.34 24.95 12.64
N TYR A 95 1.31 25.76 12.43
CA TYR A 95 1.44 27.20 12.16
C TYR A 95 2.01 27.97 13.36
N PHE A 96 1.49 27.73 14.57
CA PHE A 96 1.90 28.45 15.78
C PHE A 96 3.08 27.80 16.50
N GLY A 97 3.14 26.47 16.53
CA GLY A 97 4.16 25.70 17.25
C GLY A 97 5.35 25.30 16.39
N GLY A 98 5.27 25.49 15.07
CA GLY A 98 6.27 25.03 14.10
C GLY A 98 6.06 23.59 13.65
N VAL A 99 6.73 23.21 12.56
CA VAL A 99 6.59 21.91 11.89
C VAL A 99 6.90 20.73 12.82
N GLU A 100 7.98 20.80 13.59
CA GLU A 100 8.37 19.73 14.50
C GLU A 100 7.31 19.48 15.58
N TYR A 101 6.84 20.55 16.24
CA TYR A 101 5.77 20.46 17.23
C TYR A 101 4.48 19.91 16.60
N GLY A 102 4.09 20.44 15.44
CA GLY A 102 2.88 20.03 14.75
C GLY A 102 2.91 18.56 14.31
N LEU A 103 4.01 18.08 13.71
CA LEU A 103 4.16 16.67 13.31
C LEU A 103 4.18 15.71 14.50
N ASN A 104 4.73 16.14 15.64
CA ASN A 104 4.75 15.35 16.87
C ASN A 104 3.35 15.18 17.51
N HIS A 105 2.40 16.05 17.14
CA HIS A 105 1.01 15.99 17.62
C HIS A 105 0.03 15.67 16.48
N LEU A 106 0.54 15.34 15.29
CA LEU A 106 -0.28 14.96 14.14
C LEU A 106 -0.68 13.49 14.28
N ASP A 107 -1.69 13.24 15.11
CA ASP A 107 -2.15 11.90 15.48
C ASP A 107 -2.90 11.18 14.36
N LYS A 108 -3.39 11.91 13.36
CA LYS A 108 -4.09 11.34 12.22
C LYS A 108 -3.90 12.19 10.98
N THR A 109 -3.55 11.51 9.88
CA THR A 109 -3.39 12.15 8.58
C THR A 109 -4.08 11.32 7.52
N ILE A 110 -4.80 11.98 6.61
CA ILE A 110 -5.38 11.31 5.44
C ILE A 110 -4.76 11.92 4.18
N ILE A 111 -4.11 11.09 3.39
CA ILE A 111 -3.59 11.46 2.07
C ILE A 111 -4.51 10.82 1.04
N ASN A 112 -5.07 11.63 0.14
CA ASN A 112 -5.83 11.17 -0.99
C ASN A 112 -5.09 11.55 -2.28
N ALA A 113 -4.90 10.61 -3.19
CA ALA A 113 -4.30 10.87 -4.48
C ALA A 113 -5.23 10.39 -5.59
N ILE A 114 -5.35 11.19 -6.65
CA ILE A 114 -6.10 10.85 -7.86
C ILE A 114 -5.13 10.57 -8.99
N SER A 115 -5.34 9.43 -9.65
CA SER A 115 -4.46 8.89 -10.67
C SER A 115 -2.98 8.81 -10.25
N PRO A 116 -2.64 8.32 -9.03
CA PRO A 116 -1.24 8.25 -8.64
C PRO A 116 -0.51 7.16 -9.41
N SER A 117 0.76 7.40 -9.70
CA SER A 117 1.66 6.41 -10.28
C SER A 117 3.07 6.54 -9.72
N TYR A 118 3.71 5.41 -9.47
CA TYR A 118 5.14 5.28 -9.22
C TYR A 118 5.77 4.50 -10.37
N THR A 119 6.94 4.94 -10.84
CA THR A 119 7.71 4.26 -11.88
C THR A 119 9.18 4.20 -11.50
N ASN A 120 9.76 3.00 -11.52
CA ASN A 120 11.21 2.81 -11.52
C ASN A 120 11.69 2.66 -12.96
N LYS A 121 12.36 3.70 -13.49
CA LYS A 121 12.86 3.74 -14.88
C LYS A 121 13.89 2.66 -15.19
N ALA A 122 14.71 2.25 -14.22
CA ALA A 122 15.79 1.30 -14.45
C ALA A 122 15.24 -0.11 -14.72
N GLU A 123 14.20 -0.49 -13.97
CA GLU A 123 13.61 -1.84 -14.00
C GLU A 123 12.29 -1.86 -14.78
N LEU A 124 11.85 -0.71 -15.31
CA LEU A 124 10.57 -0.50 -15.98
C LEU A 124 9.36 -0.95 -15.14
N GLN A 125 9.51 -0.92 -13.82
CA GLN A 125 8.43 -1.26 -12.89
C GLN A 125 7.50 -0.07 -12.73
N GLU A 126 6.20 -0.34 -12.69
CA GLU A 126 5.16 0.67 -12.53
C GLU A 126 4.11 0.18 -11.53
N VAL A 127 3.72 1.07 -10.61
CA VAL A 127 2.52 0.90 -9.79
C VAL A 127 1.62 2.10 -10.06
N LYS A 128 0.36 1.88 -10.44
CA LYS A 128 -0.59 2.97 -10.68
C LYS A 128 -1.99 2.60 -10.24
N SER A 129 -2.82 3.60 -9.97
CA SER A 129 -4.23 3.39 -9.62
C SER A 129 -5.07 4.59 -10.06
N ASP A 130 -6.39 4.43 -10.07
CA ASP A 130 -7.30 5.55 -10.33
C ASP A 130 -7.43 6.44 -9.09
N SER A 131 -7.41 5.83 -7.90
CA SER A 131 -7.39 6.54 -6.63
C SER A 131 -6.58 5.79 -5.58
N LEU A 132 -6.02 6.55 -4.63
CA LEU A 132 -5.32 6.03 -3.46
C LEU A 132 -5.70 6.87 -2.25
N THR A 133 -6.13 6.23 -1.18
CA THR A 133 -6.33 6.86 0.12
C THR A 133 -5.44 6.18 1.13
N ILE A 134 -4.55 6.93 1.76
CA ILE A 134 -3.69 6.50 2.85
C ILE A 134 -4.19 7.19 4.11
N THR A 135 -4.56 6.42 5.13
CA THR A 135 -4.85 6.92 6.46
C THR A 135 -3.76 6.46 7.40
N TYR A 136 -3.03 7.42 7.96
CA TYR A 136 -2.05 7.19 9.01
C TYR A 136 -2.65 7.59 10.35
N GLN A 137 -2.34 6.83 11.40
CA GLN A 137 -2.72 7.16 12.76
C GLN A 137 -1.59 6.84 13.74
N GLY A 138 -1.32 7.81 14.61
CA GLY A 138 -0.24 7.87 15.60
C GLY A 138 0.72 9.03 15.27
N ASN A 139 1.85 9.13 15.96
CA ASN A 139 2.80 10.24 15.81
C ASN A 139 3.50 10.23 14.42
N ALA A 140 3.25 11.25 13.60
CA ALA A 140 3.79 11.35 12.24
C ALA A 140 5.32 11.57 12.20
N LEU A 141 5.86 12.32 13.18
CA LEU A 141 7.30 12.55 13.28
C LEU A 141 8.04 11.23 13.57
N ASP A 142 7.53 10.41 14.47
CA ASP A 142 8.08 9.07 14.74
C ASP A 142 8.05 8.18 13.50
N GLY A 143 6.96 8.26 12.72
CA GLY A 143 6.83 7.57 11.43
C GLY A 143 7.97 7.90 10.48
N ILE A 144 8.23 9.20 10.31
CA ILE A 144 9.29 9.71 9.44
C ILE A 144 10.67 9.32 10.00
N GLN A 145 10.90 9.50 11.29
CA GLN A 145 12.18 9.17 11.93
C GLN A 145 12.47 7.67 11.84
N SER A 146 11.52 6.81 12.21
CA SER A 146 11.63 5.35 12.04
C SER A 146 12.03 4.98 10.60
N ALA A 147 11.40 5.57 9.59
CA ALA A 147 11.73 5.29 8.19
C ALA A 147 13.14 5.73 7.78
N VAL A 148 13.67 6.80 8.37
CA VAL A 148 14.98 7.38 8.00
C VAL A 148 16.13 6.79 8.80
N ASN A 149 15.96 6.60 10.11
CA ASN A 149 17.05 6.25 11.02
C ASN A 149 16.70 5.14 12.03
N GLY A 150 15.53 4.51 11.90
CA GLY A 150 15.11 3.39 12.77
C GLY A 150 14.80 3.79 14.20
N THR A 151 14.42 5.05 14.46
CA THR A 151 13.98 5.49 15.79
C THR A 151 12.77 4.68 16.28
N PRO A 152 12.74 4.23 17.56
CA PRO A 152 11.58 3.55 18.11
C PRO A 152 10.32 4.43 18.15
N PHE A 153 9.15 3.83 17.90
CA PHE A 153 7.87 4.53 18.00
C PHE A 153 7.52 4.87 19.46
N SER A 154 7.12 6.11 19.73
CA SER A 154 6.66 6.54 21.06
C SER A 154 5.21 6.10 21.35
N THR A 155 4.41 5.97 20.30
CA THR A 155 3.02 5.51 20.34
C THR A 155 2.79 4.31 19.41
N ASP A 156 1.68 3.60 19.59
CA ASP A 156 1.24 2.63 18.59
C ASP A 156 0.94 3.37 17.27
N GLN A 157 1.29 2.76 16.14
CA GLN A 157 1.09 3.35 14.81
C GLN A 157 0.24 2.42 13.97
N SER A 158 -0.62 2.99 13.12
CA SER A 158 -1.35 2.23 12.12
C SER A 158 -1.44 2.94 10.78
N LEU A 159 -1.43 2.13 9.72
CA LEU A 159 -1.49 2.57 8.34
C LEU A 159 -2.60 1.81 7.64
N LYS A 160 -3.53 2.52 7.01
CA LYS A 160 -4.56 1.92 6.16
C LYS A 160 -4.44 2.49 4.76
N ILE A 161 -4.43 1.64 3.76
CA ILE A 161 -4.39 2.05 2.36
C ILE A 161 -5.61 1.47 1.66
N ARG A 162 -6.28 2.28 0.85
CA ARG A 162 -7.33 1.85 -0.07
C ARG A 162 -7.02 2.38 -1.44
N SER A 163 -7.16 1.55 -2.46
CA SER A 163 -6.95 1.98 -3.84
C SER A 163 -7.96 1.32 -4.77
N SER A 164 -8.29 2.03 -5.87
CA SER A 164 -9.17 1.56 -6.92
C SER A 164 -8.42 1.36 -8.23
N ASN A 165 -8.76 0.29 -8.96
CA ASN A 165 -8.17 -0.10 -10.25
C ASN A 165 -6.63 -0.09 -10.22
N ILE A 166 -6.04 -0.67 -9.18
CA ILE A 166 -4.60 -0.72 -9.03
C ILE A 166 -3.99 -1.67 -10.07
N THR A 167 -2.86 -1.25 -10.64
CA THR A 167 -2.03 -2.03 -11.54
C THR A 167 -0.62 -2.06 -11.01
N PHE A 168 -0.09 -3.26 -10.79
CA PHE A 168 1.32 -3.53 -10.54
C PHE A 168 1.91 -4.14 -11.81
N SER A 169 2.87 -3.47 -12.42
CA SER A 169 3.61 -3.92 -13.58
C SER A 169 5.06 -4.13 -13.17
N VAL A 170 5.50 -5.38 -13.14
CA VAL A 170 6.88 -5.75 -12.77
C VAL A 170 7.44 -6.61 -13.91
N PRO A 171 7.93 -5.98 -14.99
CA PRO A 171 8.44 -6.70 -16.15
C PRO A 171 9.54 -7.68 -15.74
N GLN A 172 9.71 -8.75 -16.52
CA GLN A 172 10.74 -9.78 -16.31
C GLN A 172 10.56 -10.65 -15.05
N THR A 173 9.49 -10.47 -14.28
CA THR A 173 9.11 -11.38 -13.18
C THR A 173 7.98 -12.32 -13.59
N LEU A 174 7.75 -13.37 -12.80
CA LEU A 174 6.61 -14.27 -12.97
C LEU A 174 5.26 -13.53 -12.77
N LEU A 175 5.26 -12.49 -11.93
CA LEU A 175 4.07 -11.70 -11.62
C LEU A 175 3.70 -10.72 -12.74
N SER A 176 4.65 -10.37 -13.63
CA SER A 176 4.54 -9.57 -14.86
C SER A 176 3.57 -8.38 -14.80
N THR A 177 2.25 -8.60 -14.82
CA THR A 177 1.27 -7.58 -14.46
C THR A 177 0.14 -8.16 -13.61
N ILE A 178 -0.18 -7.49 -12.50
CA ILE A 178 -1.37 -7.75 -11.67
C ILE A 178 -2.24 -6.50 -11.69
N LYS A 179 -3.52 -6.68 -12.02
CA LYS A 179 -4.55 -5.65 -11.87
C LYS A 179 -5.54 -6.09 -10.81
N ALA A 180 -6.05 -5.17 -10.01
CA ALA A 180 -7.15 -5.44 -9.09
C ALA A 180 -8.11 -4.26 -9.07
N GLN A 181 -9.41 -4.54 -8.97
CA GLN A 181 -10.42 -3.49 -8.90
C GLN A 181 -10.30 -2.73 -7.58
N GLU A 182 -10.00 -3.43 -6.49
CA GLU A 182 -9.80 -2.84 -5.18
C GLU A 182 -8.55 -3.42 -4.51
N LEU A 183 -7.77 -2.54 -3.87
CA LEU A 183 -6.76 -2.90 -2.88
C LEU A 183 -7.20 -2.35 -1.53
N SER A 184 -7.12 -3.18 -0.51
CA SER A 184 -7.10 -2.73 0.88
C SER A 184 -5.85 -3.25 1.59
N TYR A 185 -5.26 -2.38 2.39
CA TYR A 185 -4.14 -2.69 3.25
C TYR A 185 -4.43 -2.13 4.64
N SER A 186 -4.05 -2.88 5.67
CA SER A 186 -3.97 -2.39 7.04
C SER A 186 -2.71 -2.94 7.70
N GLY A 187 -1.91 -2.04 8.25
CA GLY A 187 -0.73 -2.35 9.04
C GLY A 187 -0.81 -1.71 10.42
N SER A 188 -0.22 -2.35 11.42
CA SER A 188 -0.08 -1.79 12.76
C SER A 188 1.21 -2.24 13.43
N ILE A 189 1.83 -1.36 14.19
CA ILE A 189 3.01 -1.64 15.01
C ILE A 189 2.83 -1.06 16.40
N SER A 190 3.38 -1.74 17.40
CA SER A 190 3.29 -1.30 18.80
C SER A 190 4.40 -0.30 19.13
N LYS A 191 4.17 0.52 20.16
CA LYS A 191 5.22 1.38 20.73
C LYS A 191 6.49 0.61 21.10
N ALA A 192 7.62 1.32 21.13
CA ALA A 192 8.97 0.84 21.39
C ALA A 192 9.59 -0.09 20.33
N GLN A 193 8.82 -0.49 19.31
CA GLN A 193 9.37 -1.16 18.12
C GLN A 193 9.93 -0.10 17.16
N THR A 194 10.76 -0.52 16.20
CA THR A 194 11.53 0.37 15.32
C THR A 194 11.20 0.20 13.84
N ASN A 195 10.89 -1.02 13.40
CA ASN A 195 10.74 -1.35 11.98
C ASN A 195 9.30 -1.76 11.69
N PHE A 196 8.52 -0.85 11.10
CA PHE A 196 7.12 -1.06 10.75
C PHE A 196 6.90 -2.35 9.94
N TRP A 197 7.80 -2.67 9.01
CA TRP A 197 7.63 -3.78 8.07
C TRP A 197 8.05 -5.15 8.63
N LYS A 198 8.97 -5.17 9.58
CA LYS A 198 9.46 -6.41 10.20
C LYS A 198 8.73 -6.74 11.50
N GLU A 199 8.40 -5.72 12.27
CA GLU A 199 7.86 -5.86 13.63
C GLU A 199 6.35 -5.57 13.69
N GLY A 200 5.76 -5.13 12.58
CA GLY A 200 4.33 -4.85 12.44
C GLY A 200 3.51 -6.06 12.01
N SER A 201 2.21 -5.98 12.27
CA SER A 201 1.22 -6.87 11.67
C SER A 201 0.66 -6.22 10.41
N HIS A 202 0.53 -7.00 9.33
CA HIS A 202 0.05 -6.51 8.04
C HIS A 202 -1.07 -7.39 7.50
N HIS A 203 -1.99 -6.75 6.80
CA HIS A 203 -3.06 -7.43 6.08
C HIS A 203 -3.26 -6.70 4.75
N ILE A 204 -3.11 -7.44 3.66
CA ILE A 204 -3.26 -6.99 2.29
C ILE A 204 -4.39 -7.80 1.67
N ARG A 205 -5.31 -7.14 0.99
CA ARG A 205 -6.37 -7.79 0.23
C ARG A 205 -6.54 -7.10 -1.11
N LEU A 206 -6.65 -7.91 -2.14
CA LEU A 206 -6.92 -7.54 -3.51
C LEU A 206 -8.23 -8.22 -3.92
N ASP A 207 -9.13 -7.49 -4.55
CA ASP A 207 -10.41 -8.02 -5.02
C ASP A 207 -10.54 -7.84 -6.55
N SER A 208 -11.18 -8.81 -7.20
CA SER A 208 -11.34 -8.89 -8.66
C SER A 208 -9.99 -8.74 -9.39
N LEU A 209 -9.09 -9.69 -9.17
CA LEU A 209 -7.75 -9.64 -9.76
C LEU A 209 -7.72 -10.17 -11.19
N LEU A 210 -6.84 -9.58 -11.98
CA LEU A 210 -6.41 -10.10 -13.26
C LEU A 210 -4.89 -10.21 -13.28
N TRP A 211 -4.39 -11.42 -13.45
CA TRP A 211 -2.96 -11.68 -13.64
C TRP A 211 -2.65 -11.87 -15.12
N THR A 212 -1.75 -11.04 -15.64
CA THR A 212 -1.15 -11.21 -16.96
C THR A 212 0.26 -11.75 -16.76
N PRO A 213 0.46 -13.07 -16.89
CA PRO A 213 1.79 -13.68 -16.75
C PRO A 213 2.77 -13.20 -17.82
N SER A 214 4.06 -13.40 -17.60
CA SER A 214 5.09 -13.08 -18.61
C SER A 214 4.96 -13.96 -19.84
N GLU A 215 5.40 -13.46 -21.01
CA GLU A 215 5.32 -14.20 -22.28
C GLU A 215 5.98 -15.59 -22.22
N SER A 216 7.10 -15.71 -21.49
CA SER A 216 7.77 -16.99 -21.26
C SER A 216 6.87 -18.01 -20.53
N LEU A 217 6.16 -17.55 -19.48
CA LEU A 217 5.23 -18.39 -18.72
C LEU A 217 4.01 -18.75 -19.58
N GLN A 218 3.46 -17.77 -20.31
CA GLN A 218 2.38 -17.99 -21.26
C GLN A 218 2.74 -19.09 -22.26
N ASN A 219 3.92 -19.00 -22.88
CA ASN A 219 4.37 -19.97 -23.87
C ASN A 219 4.58 -21.36 -23.24
N LYS A 220 5.24 -21.43 -22.08
CA LYS A 220 5.58 -22.69 -21.40
C LYS A 220 4.34 -23.44 -20.88
N TYR A 221 3.36 -22.73 -20.33
CA TYR A 221 2.21 -23.34 -19.66
C TYR A 221 0.86 -23.08 -20.36
N SER A 222 0.89 -22.56 -21.60
CA SER A 222 -0.31 -22.26 -22.40
C SER A 222 -1.30 -23.42 -22.45
N PHE A 223 -0.81 -24.64 -22.62
CA PHE A 223 -1.65 -25.84 -22.64
C PHE A 223 -2.44 -26.03 -21.35
N PHE A 224 -1.79 -25.88 -20.18
CA PHE A 224 -2.46 -26.00 -18.88
C PHE A 224 -3.44 -24.85 -18.65
N ILE A 225 -3.03 -23.61 -18.89
CA ILE A 225 -3.88 -22.43 -18.68
C ILE A 225 -5.16 -22.51 -19.53
N LYS A 226 -5.02 -22.85 -20.82
CA LYS A 226 -6.17 -23.06 -21.73
C LYS A 226 -6.99 -24.29 -21.33
N GLY A 227 -6.35 -25.36 -20.86
CA GLY A 227 -7.02 -26.57 -20.37
C GLY A 227 -7.93 -26.29 -19.18
N PHE A 228 -7.62 -25.27 -18.38
CA PHE A 228 -8.45 -24.78 -17.29
C PHE A 228 -9.56 -23.80 -17.73
N GLY A 229 -9.63 -23.48 -19.04
CA GLY A 229 -10.63 -22.58 -19.61
C GLY A 229 -10.27 -21.09 -19.50
N TYR A 230 -9.05 -20.76 -19.09
CA TYR A 230 -8.60 -19.37 -19.01
C TYR A 230 -7.92 -18.91 -20.31
N PRO A 231 -8.02 -17.61 -20.65
CA PRO A 231 -7.15 -17.02 -21.65
C PRO A 231 -5.71 -16.93 -21.09
N THR A 232 -4.71 -17.11 -21.95
CA THR A 232 -3.30 -17.21 -21.52
C THR A 232 -2.70 -15.90 -21.05
N ASP A 233 -3.25 -14.79 -21.52
CA ASP A 233 -2.79 -13.42 -21.29
C ASP A 233 -3.54 -12.69 -20.16
N ALA A 234 -4.57 -13.31 -19.57
CA ALA A 234 -5.48 -12.64 -18.66
C ALA A 234 -6.16 -13.64 -17.70
N ILE A 235 -5.44 -14.14 -16.71
CA ILE A 235 -5.95 -15.14 -15.77
C ILE A 235 -6.71 -14.44 -14.63
N PRO A 236 -8.04 -14.62 -14.51
CA PRO A 236 -8.83 -13.96 -13.48
C PRO A 236 -8.76 -14.71 -12.15
N PHE A 237 -8.68 -13.94 -11.05
CA PHE A 237 -8.87 -14.43 -9.68
C PHE A 237 -9.93 -13.57 -8.99
N GLN A 238 -10.75 -14.19 -8.15
CA GLN A 238 -11.80 -13.50 -7.39
C GLN A 238 -11.19 -12.57 -6.33
N SER A 239 -10.21 -13.08 -5.59
CA SER A 239 -9.54 -12.32 -4.53
C SER A 239 -8.18 -12.93 -4.18
N ALA A 240 -7.31 -12.13 -3.57
CA ALA A 240 -6.07 -12.55 -2.96
C ALA A 240 -5.91 -11.82 -1.63
N GLU A 241 -5.53 -12.54 -0.58
CA GLU A 241 -5.36 -12.00 0.76
C GLU A 241 -4.02 -12.49 1.32
N LEU A 242 -3.29 -11.59 1.98
CA LEU A 242 -2.04 -11.89 2.68
C LEU A 242 -2.10 -11.25 4.06
N ARG A 243 -1.88 -12.06 5.10
CA ARG A 243 -1.73 -11.61 6.47
C ARG A 243 -0.36 -12.00 6.98
N THR A 244 0.35 -11.05 7.58
CA THR A 244 1.63 -11.30 8.21
C THR A 244 1.66 -10.72 9.62
N LYS A 245 2.41 -11.35 10.52
CA LYS A 245 2.67 -10.85 11.87
C LYS A 245 4.00 -11.38 12.38
N PRO A 246 4.72 -10.66 13.25
CA PRO A 246 5.94 -11.18 13.87
C PRO A 246 5.64 -12.38 14.75
N VAL A 247 6.57 -13.33 14.80
CA VAL A 247 6.55 -14.45 15.75
C VAL A 247 7.30 -14.03 17.01
N SER A 248 6.60 -14.03 18.15
CA SER A 248 7.22 -13.72 19.43
C SER A 248 8.35 -14.70 19.74
N GLN A 249 9.49 -14.17 20.22
CA GLN A 249 10.67 -14.95 20.64
C GLN A 249 11.39 -15.73 19.52
N ALA A 250 11.08 -15.44 18.25
CA ALA A 250 11.84 -15.92 17.11
C ALA A 250 12.35 -14.72 16.31
N ASP A 251 13.66 -14.47 16.39
CA ASP A 251 14.28 -13.32 15.72
C ASP A 251 13.99 -13.33 14.21
N ASP A 252 13.63 -12.15 13.69
CA ASP A 252 13.37 -11.87 12.27
C ASP A 252 12.41 -12.87 11.57
N THR A 253 11.46 -13.46 12.32
CA THR A 253 10.50 -14.43 11.78
C THR A 253 9.09 -13.85 11.67
N LEU A 254 8.48 -13.96 10.49
CA LEU A 254 7.09 -13.60 10.23
C LEU A 254 6.22 -14.84 10.06
N ALA A 255 5.12 -14.91 10.80
CA ALA A 255 4.03 -15.84 10.49
C ALA A 255 3.20 -15.29 9.34
N ILE A 256 2.88 -16.14 8.37
CA ILE A 256 2.18 -15.76 7.14
C ILE A 256 0.97 -16.65 6.96
N ASN A 257 -0.14 -16.02 6.60
CA ASN A 257 -1.32 -16.69 6.06
C ASN A 257 -1.71 -16.01 4.75
N SER A 258 -1.85 -16.76 3.67
CA SER A 258 -2.32 -16.23 2.40
C SER A 258 -3.47 -17.05 1.83
N THR A 259 -4.32 -16.39 1.06
CA THR A 259 -5.36 -17.06 0.26
C THR A 259 -5.42 -16.45 -1.12
N VAL A 260 -5.61 -17.27 -2.15
CA VAL A 260 -5.88 -16.85 -3.52
C VAL A 260 -7.08 -17.64 -4.01
N LYS A 261 -8.18 -16.93 -4.26
CA LYS A 261 -9.44 -17.54 -4.69
C LYS A 261 -9.60 -17.37 -6.19
N SER A 262 -9.74 -18.47 -6.91
CA SER A 262 -10.08 -18.50 -8.33
C SER A 262 -11.51 -19.02 -8.54
N GLU A 263 -11.98 -19.05 -9.78
CA GLU A 263 -13.24 -19.77 -10.10
C GLU A 263 -13.09 -21.30 -9.99
N LEU A 264 -11.86 -21.82 -9.98
CA LEU A 264 -11.60 -23.26 -10.03
C LEU A 264 -11.37 -23.87 -8.66
N ALA A 265 -10.71 -23.14 -7.76
CA ALA A 265 -10.25 -23.61 -6.47
C ALA A 265 -9.86 -22.45 -5.55
N LEU A 266 -9.76 -22.73 -4.26
CA LEU A 266 -9.12 -21.90 -3.25
C LEU A 266 -7.71 -22.41 -2.98
N LEU A 267 -6.71 -21.55 -3.21
CA LEU A 267 -5.35 -21.78 -2.77
C LEU A 267 -5.15 -21.10 -1.42
N THR A 268 -4.67 -21.81 -0.42
CA THR A 268 -4.30 -21.26 0.89
C THR A 268 -2.84 -21.58 1.18
N SER A 269 -2.16 -20.68 1.89
CA SER A 269 -0.84 -20.95 2.44
C SER A 269 -0.75 -20.50 3.89
N GLN A 270 -0.05 -21.26 4.71
CA GLN A 270 0.21 -20.93 6.10
C GLN A 270 1.59 -21.43 6.50
N GLY A 271 2.38 -20.59 7.17
CA GLY A 271 3.70 -20.97 7.66
C GLY A 271 4.50 -19.77 8.13
N ASN A 272 5.82 -19.90 8.09
CA ASN A 272 6.73 -18.84 8.53
C ASN A 272 7.70 -18.44 7.42
N ILE A 273 8.10 -17.17 7.42
CA ILE A 273 9.27 -16.67 6.68
C ILE A 273 10.30 -16.17 7.68
N ILE A 274 11.54 -16.62 7.51
CA ILE A 274 12.70 -16.08 8.20
C ILE A 274 13.30 -15.01 7.28
N LEU A 275 13.24 -13.77 7.72
CA LEU A 275 13.75 -12.65 6.95
C LEU A 275 15.28 -12.63 6.98
N LYS A 276 15.89 -12.47 5.81
CA LYS A 276 17.34 -12.23 5.68
C LYS A 276 17.62 -10.90 5.00
N GLN A 277 18.90 -10.53 4.94
CA GLN A 277 19.38 -9.38 4.18
C GLN A 277 20.50 -9.87 3.25
N PRO A 278 20.31 -9.81 1.92
CA PRO A 278 19.15 -9.28 1.20
C PRO A 278 17.86 -10.11 1.38
N LEU A 279 16.69 -9.52 1.13
CA LEU A 279 15.38 -10.16 1.35
C LEU A 279 15.14 -11.39 0.46
N GLU A 280 15.78 -11.44 -0.70
CA GLU A 280 15.79 -12.57 -1.66
C GLU A 280 16.32 -13.86 -1.01
N ASP A 281 17.25 -13.74 -0.05
CA ASP A 281 17.79 -14.87 0.71
C ASP A 281 16.88 -15.36 1.85
N SER A 282 15.70 -14.75 2.03
CA SER A 282 14.75 -15.16 3.07
C SER A 282 14.26 -16.58 2.83
N GLU A 283 13.85 -17.26 3.90
CA GLU A 283 13.53 -18.69 3.86
C GLU A 283 12.10 -18.97 4.31
N PHE A 284 11.41 -19.82 3.56
CA PHE A 284 10.19 -20.47 4.01
C PHE A 284 10.51 -21.58 5.00
N ARG A 285 9.83 -21.55 6.15
CA ARG A 285 9.86 -22.61 7.16
C ARG A 285 8.43 -23.05 7.47
N ASP A 286 8.19 -24.35 7.44
CA ASP A 286 6.89 -24.97 7.72
C ASP A 286 5.75 -24.36 6.87
N MET A 287 6.04 -24.01 5.62
CA MET A 287 5.05 -23.39 4.72
C MET A 287 4.16 -24.47 4.11
N GLN A 288 2.97 -24.62 4.67
CA GLN A 288 1.94 -25.49 4.12
C GLN A 288 1.16 -24.74 3.04
N ILE A 289 1.06 -25.31 1.84
CA ILE A 289 0.18 -24.84 0.78
C ILE A 289 -0.91 -25.87 0.58
N SER A 290 -2.18 -25.43 0.59
CA SER A 290 -3.33 -26.29 0.34
C SER A 290 -4.17 -25.75 -0.81
N LEU A 291 -4.69 -26.65 -1.63
CA LEU A 291 -5.64 -26.36 -2.69
C LEU A 291 -6.95 -27.09 -2.35
N SER A 292 -7.98 -26.31 -2.06
CA SER A 292 -9.30 -26.78 -1.59
C SER A 292 -10.43 -26.11 -2.39
N ASP A 293 -11.68 -26.36 -1.97
CA ASP A 293 -12.89 -25.74 -2.53
C ASP A 293 -12.95 -25.80 -4.06
N PHE A 294 -12.68 -26.98 -4.62
CA PHE A 294 -12.73 -27.20 -6.06
C PHE A 294 -14.12 -26.90 -6.61
N SER A 295 -14.21 -26.13 -7.68
CA SER A 295 -15.43 -26.04 -8.48
C SER A 295 -15.81 -27.43 -9.01
N GLU A 296 -17.10 -27.68 -9.22
CA GLU A 296 -17.57 -28.96 -9.77
C GLU A 296 -16.86 -29.31 -11.09
N LYS A 297 -16.67 -28.32 -11.96
CA LYS A 297 -15.95 -28.50 -13.23
C LYS A 297 -14.52 -28.95 -13.01
N PHE A 298 -13.79 -28.26 -12.13
CA PHE A 298 -12.40 -28.59 -11.84
C PHE A 298 -12.28 -29.95 -11.13
N GLY A 299 -13.15 -30.24 -10.16
CA GLY A 299 -13.24 -31.54 -9.50
C GLY A 299 -13.47 -32.68 -10.49
N ASN A 300 -14.38 -32.51 -11.46
CA ASN A 300 -14.63 -33.48 -12.51
C ASN A 300 -13.41 -33.69 -13.41
N VAL A 301 -12.69 -32.63 -13.78
CA VAL A 301 -11.44 -32.73 -14.55
C VAL A 301 -10.40 -33.53 -13.78
N LEU A 302 -10.18 -33.23 -12.49
CA LEU A 302 -9.23 -33.96 -11.66
C LEU A 302 -9.61 -35.44 -11.53
N ASN A 303 -10.91 -35.76 -11.35
CA ASN A 303 -11.37 -37.14 -11.27
C ASN A 303 -11.21 -37.89 -12.60
N ASN A 304 -11.45 -37.23 -13.72
CA ASN A 304 -11.23 -37.81 -15.05
C ASN A 304 -9.74 -38.08 -15.30
N ILE A 305 -8.84 -37.21 -14.84
CA ILE A 305 -7.39 -37.43 -14.91
C ILE A 305 -6.98 -38.66 -14.08
N GLU A 306 -7.50 -38.78 -12.86
CA GLU A 306 -7.26 -39.96 -12.00
C GLU A 306 -7.72 -41.26 -12.67
N GLN A 307 -8.92 -41.26 -13.25
CA GLN A 307 -9.46 -42.42 -13.98
C GLN A 307 -8.63 -42.75 -15.23
N LEU A 308 -8.30 -41.75 -16.04
CA LEU A 308 -7.57 -41.94 -17.29
C LEU A 308 -6.15 -42.47 -17.06
N LEU A 309 -5.45 -41.91 -16.07
CA LEU A 309 -4.08 -42.28 -15.76
C LEU A 309 -3.99 -43.43 -14.75
N SER A 310 -5.13 -43.88 -14.20
CA SER A 310 -5.18 -44.87 -13.11
C SER A 310 -4.28 -44.49 -11.93
N ILE A 311 -4.25 -43.19 -11.60
CA ILE A 311 -3.53 -42.63 -10.45
C ILE A 311 -4.53 -42.09 -9.43
N THR A 312 -4.09 -41.93 -8.19
CA THR A 312 -4.83 -41.20 -7.17
C THR A 312 -4.02 -39.97 -6.80
N LEU A 313 -4.60 -38.78 -6.98
CA LEU A 313 -3.97 -37.57 -6.45
C LEU A 313 -4.09 -37.61 -4.93
N PRO A 314 -3.11 -37.11 -4.17
CA PRO A 314 -3.14 -37.08 -2.71
C PRO A 314 -4.15 -36.02 -2.23
N LYS A 315 -5.45 -36.28 -2.46
CA LYS A 315 -6.59 -35.49 -2.01
C LYS A 315 -7.00 -36.00 -0.64
N SER A 316 -6.92 -35.15 0.37
CA SER A 316 -7.56 -35.35 1.67
C SER A 316 -8.95 -34.70 1.67
N GLU A 317 -9.74 -34.86 2.75
CA GLU A 317 -10.96 -34.06 2.95
C GLU A 317 -10.66 -32.55 2.96
N ALA A 318 -9.43 -32.14 3.30
CA ALA A 318 -8.97 -30.76 3.29
C ALA A 318 -8.45 -30.30 1.91
N GLY A 319 -8.47 -31.15 0.88
CA GLY A 319 -7.94 -30.87 -0.45
C GLY A 319 -6.54 -31.45 -0.69
N ILE A 320 -5.82 -30.88 -1.66
CA ILE A 320 -4.44 -31.26 -1.99
C ILE A 320 -3.50 -30.37 -1.19
N THR A 321 -2.59 -30.96 -0.42
CA THR A 321 -1.66 -30.21 0.44
C THR A 321 -0.22 -30.58 0.12
N ILE A 322 0.65 -29.58 0.07
CA ILE A 322 2.10 -29.73 -0.04
C ILE A 322 2.79 -28.90 1.04
N GLN A 323 3.97 -29.33 1.46
CA GLN A 323 4.85 -28.53 2.32
C GLN A 323 5.98 -27.94 1.48
N LEU A 324 6.27 -26.67 1.69
CA LEU A 324 7.39 -25.96 1.11
C LEU A 324 8.40 -25.58 2.20
N GLN A 325 9.67 -25.77 1.89
CA GLN A 325 10.80 -25.31 2.70
C GLN A 325 11.93 -24.81 1.80
N GLY A 326 12.81 -23.98 2.35
CA GLY A 326 14.00 -23.46 1.65
C GLY A 326 13.88 -21.98 1.29
N SER A 327 14.77 -21.48 0.44
CA SER A 327 14.79 -20.06 0.08
C SER A 327 13.55 -19.66 -0.74
N ILE A 328 13.15 -18.39 -0.64
CA ILE A 328 12.03 -17.84 -1.42
C ILE A 328 12.28 -17.99 -2.93
N ASP A 329 13.53 -17.83 -3.37
CA ASP A 329 13.90 -17.95 -4.78
C ASP A 329 14.01 -19.39 -5.29
N ASN A 330 14.12 -20.37 -4.38
CA ASN A 330 14.21 -21.78 -4.74
C ASN A 330 13.53 -22.69 -3.69
N PRO A 331 12.21 -22.58 -3.53
CA PRO A 331 11.48 -23.38 -2.58
C PRO A 331 11.46 -24.84 -3.03
N ARG A 332 11.59 -25.77 -2.08
CA ARG A 332 11.51 -27.20 -2.31
C ARG A 332 10.25 -27.76 -1.70
N VAL A 333 9.59 -28.64 -2.44
CA VAL A 333 8.52 -29.47 -1.88
C VAL A 333 9.17 -30.51 -0.97
N THR A 334 8.70 -30.58 0.27
CA THR A 334 9.08 -31.61 1.24
C THR A 334 7.89 -32.53 1.48
N GLU A 335 8.19 -33.82 1.75
CA GLU A 335 7.18 -34.82 2.13
C GLU A 335 6.59 -34.55 3.52
#